data_AF-A0A6U5KLD9-F1
#
_entry.id   AF-A0A6U5KLD9-F1
#
_cell.length_a   1.000
_cell.length_b   1.000
_cell.length_c   1.000
_cell.angle_alpha   90.00
_cell.angle_beta   90.00
_cell.angle_gamma   90.00
#
_symmetry.space_group_name_H-M   'P 1'
#
loop_
_entity.id
_entity.type
_entity.pdbx_description
1 polymer ?
#
loop_
_entity_poly.entity_id
_entity_poly.type
_entity_poly.pdbx_seq_one_letter_code
_entity_poly.pdbx_strand_id
1 'polypeptide(L)'
;MALAFTYAALAYSAKLLSLPPEPQLLKRPEACEFYRKTADGECADACITDFVGICPRSLVVSAGGLGSGKCADVGFSVADGTVDQKAGPCGTISFNKYKPSYLLGASKSIPLVTFDGAAATTFQFVELNDPVMGGQSHGTWSIGSAFGVMDGEVLDVPSLQAPGFIKAAADGKFADVSSTLGGDLLLEVRSSTPGYAGFRVTFVEGTLSPSYACSGGGSIPLSRGCYKAKFSVPAGDEWSTVRIPFTSFSDKWSPATGEQTTTCAEDADVCPTAKTLAGIKRIELWAEGADGEVHLEVKQIQAAAQPSTLLSTDFFAALQSSPPAKYMSCSGPVQRTLRFGVSGRSTPTVPVVVNENETLADAVCCDTRTKPFAEPQFLFEAPDIALFSKLDTGVTTFYDSVCGLPLFRAPVNRTLAEFKADTQEHGWPSFRPAEVVTENVITDETTGYVTSRCGTHLGSYLPDSQGPRWCMDLSCIAGAAV
;
A
#
# COMPACT_ATOMS: atom_id res chain seq x y z
N MET A 1 62.54 17.08 59.03
CA MET A 1 62.89 17.29 57.60
C MET A 1 61.58 17.70 56.93
N ALA A 2 61.35 18.93 56.46
CA ALA A 2 62.21 19.97 55.84
C ALA A 2 62.61 19.65 54.38
N LEU A 3 62.73 20.72 53.54
CA LEU A 3 62.62 20.76 52.05
C LEU A 3 61.15 20.85 51.58
N ALA A 4 60.62 21.89 50.89
CA ALA A 4 61.14 23.12 50.27
C ALA A 4 62.06 22.91 49.03
N PHE A 5 61.94 23.59 47.87
CA PHE A 5 61.10 24.73 47.41
C PHE A 5 60.61 24.49 45.92
N THR A 6 60.20 25.40 44.99
CA THR A 6 60.18 26.89 44.84
C THR A 6 59.25 27.34 43.68
N TYR A 7 58.58 28.51 43.80
CA TYR A 7 58.04 29.41 42.71
C TYR A 7 56.96 28.88 41.71
N ALA A 8 56.14 29.71 41.03
CA ALA A 8 56.09 31.19 40.87
C ALA A 8 54.65 31.78 40.70
N ALA A 9 54.53 33.11 40.92
CA ALA A 9 53.66 34.10 40.24
C ALA A 9 52.11 33.86 40.10
N LEU A 10 51.24 34.61 40.81
CA LEU A 10 50.61 35.91 40.43
C LEU A 10 49.38 35.78 39.48
N ALA A 11 48.24 36.47 39.67
CA ALA A 11 47.84 37.52 40.64
C ALA A 11 46.29 37.69 40.77
N TYR A 12 45.88 38.72 41.52
CA TYR A 12 44.54 39.37 41.62
C TYR A 12 43.44 38.82 42.55
N SER A 13 43.52 39.29 43.80
CA SER A 13 42.44 39.99 44.54
C SER A 13 41.00 39.47 44.52
N ALA A 14 40.73 38.61 45.50
CA ALA A 14 39.59 38.67 46.43
C ALA A 14 38.31 39.45 46.04
N LYS A 15 37.21 38.70 45.95
CA LYS A 15 35.88 39.16 46.41
C LYS A 15 35.25 38.02 47.22
N LEU A 16 34.44 38.35 48.24
CA LEU A 16 33.82 37.32 49.09
C LEU A 16 32.90 36.44 48.25
N LEU A 17 33.02 35.12 48.42
CA LEU A 17 32.00 34.18 47.95
C LEU A 17 30.75 34.35 48.82
N SER A 18 29.80 35.16 48.34
CA SER A 18 28.42 35.03 48.76
C SER A 18 27.96 33.60 48.48
N LEU A 19 27.27 32.97 49.43
CA LEU A 19 26.67 31.67 49.24
C LEU A 19 25.82 31.66 47.96
N PRO A 20 25.87 30.57 47.14
CA PRO A 20 25.02 30.48 45.97
C PRO A 20 23.55 30.58 46.39
N PRO A 21 22.67 31.22 45.59
CA PRO A 21 21.26 31.32 45.92
C PRO A 21 20.64 29.93 46.04
N GLU A 22 19.64 29.85 46.90
CA GLU A 22 18.80 28.67 47.14
C GLU A 22 18.36 28.05 45.79
N PRO A 23 18.49 26.72 45.60
CA PRO A 23 18.24 26.10 44.31
C PRO A 23 16.79 26.32 43.90
N GLN A 24 16.59 27.16 42.87
CA GLN A 24 15.26 27.53 42.41
C GLN A 24 14.46 26.27 42.09
N LEU A 25 13.30 26.16 42.73
CA LEU A 25 12.45 24.98 42.66
C LEU A 25 11.90 24.85 41.23
N LEU A 26 12.60 24.10 40.38
CA LEU A 26 12.11 23.69 39.06
C LEU A 26 10.76 23.02 39.27
N LYS A 27 9.69 23.68 38.82
CA LYS A 27 8.32 23.18 38.97
C LYS A 27 8.27 21.77 38.38
N ARG A 28 7.98 20.79 39.25
CA ARG A 28 7.59 19.45 38.84
C ARG A 28 6.46 19.59 37.81
N PRO A 29 6.53 18.91 36.64
CA PRO A 29 5.44 18.97 35.67
C PRO A 29 4.11 18.62 36.35
N GLU A 30 3.10 19.45 36.13
CA GLU A 30 1.75 19.18 36.62
C GLU A 30 1.22 17.94 35.89
N ALA A 31 0.53 17.06 36.62
CA ALA A 31 0.01 15.81 36.08
C ALA A 31 -1.21 16.09 35.19
N CYS A 32 -0.96 16.36 33.92
CA CYS A 32 -1.98 16.49 32.89
C CYS A 32 -2.11 15.21 32.06
N GLU A 33 -3.33 14.90 31.64
CA GLU A 33 -3.63 13.77 30.76
C GLU A 33 -3.89 14.29 29.35
N PHE A 34 -3.37 13.59 28.33
CA PHE A 34 -3.58 14.00 26.94
C PHE A 34 -4.97 13.58 26.45
N TYR A 35 -5.64 14.52 25.78
CA TYR A 35 -6.88 14.29 25.06
C TYR A 35 -6.81 14.91 23.67
N ARG A 36 -7.45 14.24 22.71
CA ARG A 36 -7.50 14.60 21.30
C ARG A 36 -8.93 14.77 20.79
N LYS A 37 -9.07 15.44 19.65
CA LYS A 37 -10.28 15.40 18.82
C LYS A 37 -9.89 15.32 17.34
N THR A 38 -10.50 14.39 16.62
CA THR A 38 -10.37 14.23 15.16
C THR A 38 -11.63 14.77 14.48
N ALA A 39 -11.48 15.60 13.45
CA ALA A 39 -12.57 16.12 12.64
C ALA A 39 -12.05 16.46 11.23
N ASP A 40 -12.85 16.20 10.20
CA ASP A 40 -12.64 16.69 8.82
C ASP A 40 -11.24 16.43 8.20
N GLY A 41 -10.57 15.35 8.62
CA GLY A 41 -9.22 15.00 8.15
C GLY A 41 -8.06 15.66 8.93
N GLU A 42 -8.35 16.40 9.99
CA GLU A 42 -7.37 16.93 10.96
C GLU A 42 -7.57 16.30 12.36
N CYS A 43 -6.56 16.45 13.22
CA CYS A 43 -6.63 16.12 14.64
C CYS A 43 -6.05 17.27 15.47
N ALA A 44 -6.57 17.51 16.67
CA ALA A 44 -5.94 18.41 17.63
C ALA A 44 -5.87 17.80 19.04
N ASP A 45 -4.73 17.92 19.74
CA ASP A 45 -4.54 17.41 21.11
C ASP A 45 -4.02 18.46 22.11
N ALA A 46 -4.35 18.24 23.38
CA ALA A 46 -3.92 19.06 24.50
C ALA A 46 -3.64 18.19 25.74
N CYS A 47 -2.70 18.62 26.59
CA CYS A 47 -2.48 18.04 27.91
C CYS A 47 -3.37 18.78 28.92
N ILE A 48 -4.40 18.13 29.45
CA ILE A 48 -5.43 18.75 30.28
C ILE A 48 -5.17 18.40 31.76
N THR A 49 -4.94 19.42 32.58
CA THR A 49 -4.83 19.34 34.05
C THR A 49 -6.13 18.87 34.70
N ASP A 50 -6.12 18.52 36.00
CA ASP A 50 -7.30 17.98 36.70
C ASP A 50 -8.50 18.94 36.66
N PHE A 51 -8.22 20.25 36.52
CA PHE A 51 -9.19 21.31 36.27
C PHE A 51 -8.73 22.20 35.11
N VAL A 52 -9.71 22.79 34.40
CA VAL A 52 -9.55 23.92 33.48
C VAL A 52 -10.40 25.06 34.01
N GLY A 53 -9.76 26.11 34.50
CA GLY A 53 -10.43 27.18 35.24
C GLY A 53 -11.18 26.63 36.46
N ILE A 54 -12.50 26.74 36.45
CA ILE A 54 -13.39 26.22 37.50
C ILE A 54 -13.94 24.81 37.24
N CYS A 55 -13.69 24.23 36.06
CA CYS A 55 -14.32 22.98 35.61
C CYS A 55 -13.38 21.77 35.77
N PRO A 56 -13.84 20.61 36.26
CA PRO A 56 -13.04 19.40 36.30
C PRO A 56 -12.80 18.84 34.88
N ARG A 57 -11.65 18.20 34.68
CA ARG A 57 -11.21 17.53 33.43
C ARG A 57 -12.32 16.70 32.78
N SER A 58 -13.03 15.88 33.56
CA SER A 58 -14.09 14.99 33.08
C SER A 58 -15.26 15.73 32.43
N LEU A 59 -15.62 16.92 32.93
CA LEU A 59 -16.68 17.76 32.34
C LEU A 59 -16.21 18.38 31.03
N VAL A 60 -14.96 18.84 30.98
CA VAL A 60 -14.34 19.42 29.77
C VAL A 60 -14.24 18.38 28.66
N VAL A 61 -13.78 17.17 28.98
CA VAL A 61 -13.61 16.05 28.04
C VAL A 61 -14.96 15.58 27.48
N SER A 62 -15.96 15.40 28.34
CA SER A 62 -17.30 14.94 27.92
C SER A 62 -18.07 16.00 27.13
N ALA A 63 -18.06 17.27 27.57
CA ALA A 63 -18.72 18.36 26.84
C ALA A 63 -18.00 18.74 25.54
N GLY A 64 -16.67 18.60 25.48
CA GLY A 64 -15.88 18.82 24.26
C GLY A 64 -15.95 17.68 23.25
N GLY A 65 -16.36 16.48 23.68
CA GLY A 65 -16.30 15.26 22.87
C GLY A 65 -14.86 14.87 22.52
N LEU A 66 -13.99 14.83 23.54
CA LEU A 66 -12.56 14.51 23.39
C LEU A 66 -12.30 13.03 23.67
N GLY A 67 -11.48 12.38 22.84
CA GLY A 67 -10.94 11.04 23.10
C GLY A 67 -9.64 11.11 23.91
N SER A 68 -9.32 10.06 24.66
CA SER A 68 -8.07 9.97 25.42
C SER A 68 -6.86 9.66 24.53
N GLY A 69 -5.69 10.20 24.92
CA GLY A 69 -4.43 10.11 24.17
C GLY A 69 -4.17 11.29 23.25
N LYS A 70 -3.06 11.22 22.51
CA LYS A 70 -2.58 12.22 21.56
C LYS A 70 -3.08 11.96 20.15
N CYS A 71 -2.91 12.94 19.28
CA CYS A 71 -3.12 12.80 17.83
C CYS A 71 -2.10 11.87 17.17
N ALA A 72 -0.85 11.86 17.66
CA ALA A 72 0.17 10.92 17.21
C ALA A 72 -0.27 9.45 17.39
N ASP A 73 -0.95 9.15 18.49
CA ASP A 73 -1.44 7.80 18.83
C ASP A 73 -2.54 7.28 17.87
N VAL A 74 -3.08 8.14 16.99
CA VAL A 74 -4.06 7.78 15.94
C VAL A 74 -3.57 8.18 14.54
N GLY A 75 -2.26 8.29 14.35
CA GLY A 75 -1.64 8.51 13.04
C GLY A 75 -1.55 9.97 12.58
N PHE A 76 -1.85 10.96 13.43
CA PHE A 76 -1.72 12.38 13.12
C PHE A 76 -0.47 12.95 13.81
N SER A 77 0.67 12.89 13.12
CA SER A 77 1.99 13.28 13.67
C SER A 77 2.59 14.53 13.03
N VAL A 78 1.95 15.12 12.02
CA VAL A 78 2.47 16.26 11.26
C VAL A 78 1.98 17.56 11.88
N ALA A 79 2.81 18.26 12.65
CA ALA A 79 2.38 19.47 13.36
C ALA A 79 1.87 20.57 12.39
N ASP A 80 0.68 21.10 12.68
CA ASP A 80 -0.07 22.04 11.83
C ASP A 80 -0.51 23.30 12.61
N GLY A 81 0.36 23.77 13.50
CA GLY A 81 0.10 24.92 14.37
C GLY A 81 -0.76 24.58 15.59
N THR A 82 -1.54 25.55 16.06
CA THR A 82 -2.34 25.47 17.29
C THR A 82 -3.71 26.12 17.11
N VAL A 83 -4.71 25.68 17.88
CA VAL A 83 -6.06 26.26 17.90
C VAL A 83 -6.55 26.47 19.34
N ASP A 84 -7.05 27.68 19.62
CA ASP A 84 -7.59 28.06 20.92
C ASP A 84 -9.11 27.81 20.97
N GLN A 85 -9.53 26.75 21.66
CA GLN A 85 -10.96 26.45 21.84
C GLN A 85 -11.48 27.03 23.16
N LYS A 86 -12.55 27.83 23.09
CA LYS A 86 -13.27 28.30 24.28
C LYS A 86 -14.14 27.17 24.85
N ALA A 87 -13.91 26.82 26.11
CA ALA A 87 -14.64 25.81 26.86
C ALA A 87 -15.74 26.44 27.74
N GLY A 88 -16.50 27.40 27.20
CA GLY A 88 -17.53 28.13 27.93
C GLY A 88 -16.99 28.82 29.20
N PRO A 89 -17.61 28.65 30.39
CA PRO A 89 -17.16 29.26 31.64
C PRO A 89 -15.86 28.66 32.19
N CYS A 90 -15.37 27.56 31.62
CA CYS A 90 -14.13 26.90 32.05
C CYS A 90 -12.87 27.67 31.58
N GLY A 91 -12.99 28.55 30.59
CA GLY A 91 -11.88 29.32 30.00
C GLY A 91 -11.57 28.91 28.56
N THR A 92 -10.30 29.04 28.16
CA THR A 92 -9.79 28.66 26.83
C THR A 92 -8.75 27.56 26.97
N ILE A 93 -8.74 26.61 26.04
CA ILE A 93 -7.78 25.51 25.96
C ILE A 93 -7.10 25.59 24.59
N SER A 94 -5.77 25.72 24.59
CA SER A 94 -4.96 25.64 23.39
C SER A 94 -4.68 24.17 23.05
N PHE A 95 -5.07 23.75 21.84
CA PHE A 95 -4.74 22.44 21.29
C PHE A 95 -3.66 22.58 20.22
N ASN A 96 -2.70 21.65 20.17
CA ASN A 96 -1.78 21.50 19.04
C ASN A 96 -2.52 20.79 17.91
N LYS A 97 -2.53 21.36 16.71
CA LYS A 97 -3.09 20.70 15.52
C LYS A 97 -2.06 19.79 14.88
N TYR A 98 -2.55 18.68 14.33
CA TYR A 98 -1.76 17.72 13.58
C TYR A 98 -2.54 17.23 12.35
N LYS A 99 -1.81 17.07 11.24
CA LYS A 99 -2.27 16.40 10.03
C LYS A 99 -1.78 14.93 9.99
N PRO A 100 -2.41 14.07 9.17
CA PRO A 100 -2.05 12.66 9.06
C PRO A 100 -0.58 12.44 8.65
N SER A 101 0.03 11.41 9.23
CA SER A 101 1.44 11.02 9.02
C SER A 101 1.80 10.76 7.56
N TYR A 102 0.83 10.36 6.73
CA TYR A 102 1.03 10.14 5.29
C TYR A 102 1.42 11.41 4.52
N LEU A 103 1.24 12.62 5.08
CA LEU A 103 1.71 13.87 4.46
C LEU A 103 3.22 14.15 4.67
N LEU A 104 3.91 13.43 5.56
CA LEU A 104 5.39 13.45 5.66
C LEU A 104 6.05 12.17 5.17
N GLY A 105 5.26 11.21 4.66
CA GLY A 105 5.75 10.02 4.00
C GLY A 105 6.28 10.34 2.60
N ALA A 106 7.52 10.81 2.50
CA ALA A 106 8.25 10.83 1.23
C ALA A 106 8.41 9.39 0.73
N SER A 107 7.48 8.94 -0.11
CA SER A 107 7.57 7.64 -0.78
C SER A 107 8.88 7.56 -1.52
N LYS A 108 9.52 6.38 -1.53
CA LYS A 108 10.70 6.11 -2.35
C LYS A 108 10.31 6.00 -3.83
N SER A 109 9.89 7.12 -4.40
CA SER A 109 9.56 7.27 -5.80
C SER A 109 10.83 7.47 -6.63
N ILE A 110 10.77 7.00 -7.86
CA ILE A 110 11.82 7.12 -8.86
C ILE A 110 11.25 8.04 -9.95
N PRO A 111 11.83 9.23 -10.17
CA PRO A 111 11.34 10.13 -11.19
C PRO A 111 11.60 9.55 -12.58
N LEU A 112 10.58 9.59 -13.43
CA LEU A 112 10.62 9.17 -14.83
C LEU A 112 10.71 10.39 -15.76
N VAL A 113 9.94 11.46 -15.46
CA VAL A 113 9.94 12.72 -16.21
C VAL A 113 9.92 13.89 -15.24
N THR A 114 10.82 14.86 -15.45
CA THR A 114 10.81 16.18 -14.79
C THR A 114 11.06 17.27 -15.83
N PHE A 115 10.62 18.49 -15.52
CA PHE A 115 10.79 19.67 -16.38
C PHE A 115 11.70 20.74 -15.73
N ASP A 116 12.56 20.31 -14.80
CA ASP A 116 13.55 21.12 -14.08
C ASP A 116 14.91 21.23 -14.81
N GLY A 117 15.05 20.56 -15.96
CA GLY A 117 16.30 20.49 -16.73
C GLY A 117 17.27 19.41 -16.27
N ALA A 118 16.90 18.54 -15.32
CA ALA A 118 17.73 17.41 -14.92
C ALA A 118 17.86 16.39 -16.08
N ALA A 119 19.09 16.25 -16.62
CA ALA A 119 19.35 15.48 -17.84
C ALA A 119 19.06 13.96 -17.78
N ALA A 120 18.78 13.41 -16.59
CA ALA A 120 18.35 12.02 -16.41
C ALA A 120 16.84 11.81 -16.59
N THR A 121 16.06 12.89 -16.54
CA THR A 121 14.58 12.88 -16.46
C THR A 121 13.93 13.94 -17.36
N THR A 122 14.71 14.80 -18.02
CA THR A 122 14.25 15.74 -19.05
C THR A 122 14.26 15.05 -20.41
N PHE A 123 13.10 14.98 -21.08
CA PHE A 123 12.95 14.39 -22.41
C PHE A 123 12.28 15.35 -23.39
N GLN A 124 12.59 15.22 -24.68
CA GLN A 124 11.85 15.95 -25.72
C GLN A 124 10.50 15.26 -25.97
N PHE A 125 9.43 15.93 -25.56
CA PHE A 125 8.08 15.58 -25.95
C PHE A 125 7.79 16.12 -27.35
N VAL A 126 7.13 15.31 -28.18
CA VAL A 126 6.65 15.63 -29.52
C VAL A 126 5.13 15.47 -29.54
N GLU A 127 4.46 16.50 -30.00
CA GLU A 127 3.01 16.54 -30.19
C GLU A 127 2.56 15.68 -31.38
N LEU A 128 1.39 15.05 -31.26
CA LEU A 128 0.66 14.50 -32.41
C LEU A 128 -0.85 14.66 -32.18
N ASN A 129 -1.48 15.44 -33.05
CA ASN A 129 -2.94 15.54 -33.16
C ASN A 129 -3.45 14.54 -34.21
N ASP A 130 -4.71 14.14 -34.13
CA ASP A 130 -5.29 13.04 -34.92
C ASP A 130 -5.12 13.21 -36.46
N PRO A 131 -4.33 12.34 -37.13
CA PRO A 131 -4.11 12.38 -38.56
C PRO A 131 -5.10 11.50 -39.37
N VAL A 132 -6.12 10.92 -38.74
CA VAL A 132 -7.15 10.12 -39.42
C VAL A 132 -7.89 10.97 -40.47
N MET A 133 -8.35 10.35 -41.55
CA MET A 133 -9.01 11.04 -42.67
C MET A 133 -10.32 11.71 -42.24
N GLY A 134 -10.23 13.00 -41.91
CA GLY A 134 -11.33 13.82 -41.41
C GLY A 134 -11.21 14.23 -39.93
N GLY A 135 -10.11 13.89 -39.25
CA GLY A 135 -9.85 14.32 -37.87
C GLY A 135 -9.85 15.85 -37.73
N GLN A 136 -10.47 16.34 -36.64
CA GLN A 136 -10.58 17.78 -36.33
C GLN A 136 -9.97 18.15 -34.98
N SER A 137 -9.59 17.14 -34.18
CA SER A 137 -8.91 17.32 -32.90
C SER A 137 -7.60 18.09 -33.11
N HIS A 138 -7.36 19.12 -32.32
CA HIS A 138 -6.20 20.00 -32.47
C HIS A 138 -5.74 20.49 -31.11
N GLY A 139 -4.43 20.65 -30.94
CA GLY A 139 -3.86 21.09 -29.67
C GLY A 139 -2.43 21.56 -29.82
N THR A 140 -1.76 21.67 -28.69
CA THR A 140 -0.37 22.06 -28.55
C THR A 140 0.31 21.25 -27.45
N TRP A 141 1.61 21.00 -27.58
CA TRP A 141 2.47 20.70 -26.43
C TRP A 141 3.52 21.80 -26.21
N SER A 142 3.64 22.29 -24.98
CA SER A 142 4.67 23.25 -24.59
C SER A 142 5.29 22.92 -23.23
N ILE A 143 6.37 23.64 -22.88
CA ILE A 143 7.04 23.54 -21.58
C ILE A 143 7.00 24.92 -20.93
N GLY A 144 6.40 24.99 -19.75
CA GLY A 144 6.34 26.17 -18.88
C GLY A 144 7.63 26.36 -18.08
N SER A 145 7.54 26.99 -16.91
CA SER A 145 8.70 27.32 -16.08
C SER A 145 9.32 26.10 -15.35
N ALA A 146 8.52 25.06 -15.08
CA ALA A 146 8.96 23.80 -14.48
C ALA A 146 7.94 22.65 -14.69
N PHE A 147 7.19 22.68 -15.80
CA PHE A 147 6.12 21.72 -16.10
C PHE A 147 5.85 21.66 -17.62
N GLY A 148 5.35 20.53 -18.11
CA GLY A 148 4.77 20.41 -19.46
C GLY A 148 3.31 20.85 -19.48
N VAL A 149 2.83 21.31 -20.64
CA VAL A 149 1.43 21.72 -20.86
C VAL A 149 0.91 21.10 -22.15
N MET A 150 -0.21 20.38 -22.04
CA MET A 150 -1.08 20.01 -23.15
C MET A 150 -2.30 20.94 -23.13
N ASP A 151 -2.60 21.58 -24.26
CA ASP A 151 -3.71 22.53 -24.39
C ASP A 151 -4.35 22.37 -25.78
N GLY A 152 -5.68 22.26 -25.88
CA GLY A 152 -6.38 22.04 -27.15
C GLY A 152 -7.84 21.61 -27.02
N GLU A 153 -8.39 21.03 -28.08
CA GLU A 153 -9.75 20.51 -28.16
C GLU A 153 -9.76 19.15 -28.87
N VAL A 154 -10.41 18.16 -28.26
CA VAL A 154 -10.68 16.86 -28.92
C VAL A 154 -12.07 16.93 -29.52
N LEU A 155 -12.15 16.69 -30.83
CA LEU A 155 -13.37 16.76 -31.62
C LEU A 155 -13.69 15.42 -32.28
N ASP A 156 -14.98 15.15 -32.45
CA ASP A 156 -15.51 14.01 -33.19
C ASP A 156 -14.96 13.95 -34.62
N VAL A 157 -14.45 12.79 -35.01
CA VAL A 157 -14.05 12.50 -36.39
C VAL A 157 -15.33 12.20 -37.20
N PRO A 158 -15.76 13.06 -38.15
CA PRO A 158 -17.10 12.95 -38.74
C PRO A 158 -17.32 11.68 -39.58
N SER A 159 -16.24 11.04 -40.03
CA SER A 159 -16.24 9.76 -40.74
C SER A 159 -16.35 8.54 -39.83
N LEU A 160 -16.10 8.69 -38.52
CA LEU A 160 -16.17 7.62 -37.51
C LEU A 160 -17.31 7.79 -36.51
N GLN A 161 -17.82 9.01 -36.32
CA GLN A 161 -18.81 9.37 -35.29
C GLN A 161 -18.31 9.03 -33.87
N ALA A 162 -17.03 9.32 -33.62
CA ALA A 162 -16.33 9.09 -32.36
C ALA A 162 -15.23 10.15 -32.14
N PRO A 163 -14.86 10.47 -30.89
CA PRO A 163 -13.84 11.46 -30.59
C PRO A 163 -12.46 11.05 -31.14
N GLY A 164 -11.73 12.01 -31.71
CA GLY A 164 -10.34 11.84 -32.11
C GLY A 164 -9.38 11.82 -30.93
N PHE A 165 -8.17 12.33 -31.14
CA PHE A 165 -7.17 12.49 -30.07
C PHE A 165 -6.24 13.68 -30.29
N ILE A 166 -5.66 14.16 -29.18
CA ILE A 166 -4.40 14.90 -29.14
C ILE A 166 -3.45 14.20 -28.16
N LYS A 167 -2.15 14.20 -28.43
CA LYS A 167 -1.17 13.61 -27.51
C LYS A 167 0.20 14.30 -27.55
N ALA A 168 0.96 14.08 -26.48
CA ALA A 168 2.36 14.44 -26.40
C ALA A 168 3.18 13.21 -25.98
N ALA A 169 4.26 12.92 -26.72
CA ALA A 169 5.02 11.69 -26.59
C ALA A 169 6.53 11.93 -26.49
N ALA A 170 7.18 11.32 -25.51
CA ALA A 170 8.63 11.33 -25.35
C ALA A 170 9.20 9.93 -25.57
N ASP A 171 10.14 9.79 -26.52
CA ASP A 171 10.99 8.61 -26.69
C ASP A 171 12.32 8.81 -25.96
N GLY A 172 12.90 7.74 -25.40
CA GLY A 172 14.18 7.83 -24.70
C GLY A 172 14.56 6.55 -23.95
N LYS A 173 15.54 6.66 -23.05
CA LYS A 173 15.81 5.65 -22.03
C LYS A 173 15.42 6.23 -20.67
N PHE A 174 14.31 5.77 -20.13
CA PHE A 174 13.81 6.19 -18.83
C PHE A 174 14.50 5.42 -17.69
N ALA A 175 14.24 5.82 -16.44
CA ALA A 175 14.77 5.12 -15.26
C ALA A 175 14.21 3.69 -15.14
N ASP A 176 15.01 2.78 -14.57
CA ASP A 176 14.54 1.45 -14.18
C ASP A 176 13.62 1.59 -12.96
N VAL A 177 12.35 1.25 -13.15
CA VAL A 177 11.32 1.27 -12.10
C VAL A 177 10.76 -0.13 -11.82
N SER A 178 11.51 -1.18 -12.15
CA SER A 178 11.14 -2.57 -11.85
C SER A 178 10.90 -2.82 -10.36
N SER A 179 11.63 -2.13 -9.48
CA SER A 179 11.45 -2.20 -8.02
C SER A 179 10.15 -1.57 -7.52
N THR A 180 9.36 -0.93 -8.39
CA THR A 180 8.04 -0.37 -8.05
C THR A 180 6.88 -1.20 -8.60
N LEU A 181 7.13 -2.42 -9.11
CA LEU A 181 6.07 -3.32 -9.57
C LEU A 181 5.03 -3.58 -8.47
N GLY A 182 3.74 -3.55 -8.85
CA GLY A 182 2.61 -3.59 -7.92
C GLY A 182 2.28 -2.24 -7.26
N GLY A 183 3.19 -1.26 -7.35
CA GLY A 183 2.98 0.14 -6.96
C GLY A 183 2.17 0.96 -7.95
N ASP A 184 2.41 2.28 -7.95
CA ASP A 184 1.69 3.26 -8.75
C ASP A 184 2.64 4.01 -9.69
N LEU A 185 2.15 4.35 -10.88
CA LEU A 185 2.62 5.52 -11.62
C LEU A 185 2.00 6.77 -10.96
N LEU A 186 2.84 7.74 -10.63
CA LEU A 186 2.45 9.01 -10.01
C LEU A 186 2.56 10.13 -11.04
N LEU A 187 1.47 10.87 -11.23
CA LEU A 187 1.42 12.06 -12.07
C LEU A 187 1.14 13.25 -11.16
N GLU A 188 2.08 14.20 -11.06
CA GLU A 188 1.82 15.49 -10.39
C GLU A 188 1.25 16.48 -11.41
N VAL A 189 -0.05 16.74 -11.33
CA VAL A 189 -0.85 17.36 -12.39
C VAL A 189 -1.90 18.33 -11.86
N ARG A 190 -2.34 19.23 -12.73
CA ARG A 190 -3.53 20.08 -12.56
C ARG A 190 -4.19 20.38 -13.90
N SER A 191 -5.45 20.81 -13.88
CA SER A 191 -6.26 21.02 -15.09
C SER A 191 -7.32 22.09 -14.83
N SER A 192 -7.46 23.03 -15.77
CA SER A 192 -8.61 23.95 -15.84
C SER A 192 -9.84 23.31 -16.50
N THR A 193 -9.67 22.15 -17.15
CA THR A 193 -10.73 21.31 -17.73
C THR A 193 -10.87 19.97 -16.97
N PRO A 194 -10.99 19.93 -15.63
CA PRO A 194 -10.96 18.70 -14.85
C PRO A 194 -12.15 17.77 -15.11
N GLY A 195 -13.20 18.26 -15.77
CA GLY A 195 -14.32 17.45 -16.27
C GLY A 195 -14.02 16.65 -17.55
N TYR A 196 -12.87 16.87 -18.20
CA TYR A 196 -12.51 16.14 -19.41
C TYR A 196 -12.24 14.65 -19.13
N ALA A 197 -13.08 13.78 -19.68
CA ALA A 197 -13.11 12.35 -19.35
C ALA A 197 -12.16 11.47 -20.17
N GLY A 198 -11.36 12.05 -21.08
CA GLY A 198 -10.51 11.33 -22.03
C GLY A 198 -9.03 11.21 -21.66
N PHE A 199 -8.62 11.67 -20.47
CA PHE A 199 -7.21 11.63 -20.07
C PHE A 199 -6.68 10.20 -19.92
N ARG A 200 -5.64 9.86 -20.69
CA ARG A 200 -4.93 8.58 -20.63
C ARG A 200 -3.41 8.80 -20.65
N VAL A 201 -2.69 7.84 -20.10
CA VAL A 201 -1.22 7.80 -20.12
C VAL A 201 -0.76 6.45 -20.65
N THR A 202 0.32 6.44 -21.43
CA THR A 202 0.99 5.23 -21.87
C THR A 202 2.46 5.18 -21.45
N PHE A 203 2.96 3.97 -21.24
CA PHE A 203 4.39 3.68 -21.27
C PHE A 203 4.65 2.42 -22.11
N VAL A 204 5.85 2.31 -22.68
CA VAL A 204 6.12 1.33 -23.73
C VAL A 204 7.41 0.55 -23.49
N GLU A 205 7.32 -0.78 -23.47
CA GLU A 205 8.45 -1.69 -23.61
C GLU A 205 7.99 -3.06 -24.17
N GLY A 206 8.94 -3.86 -24.67
CA GLY A 206 8.71 -5.18 -25.29
C GLY A 206 8.73 -5.12 -26.83
N THR A 207 8.74 -3.91 -27.40
CA THR A 207 8.66 -3.67 -28.85
C THR A 207 9.98 -3.16 -29.47
N LEU A 208 10.10 -3.33 -30.78
CA LEU A 208 11.11 -2.72 -31.64
C LEU A 208 10.70 -1.32 -32.14
N SER A 209 9.41 -0.99 -32.12
CA SER A 209 8.87 0.30 -32.58
C SER A 209 7.83 0.81 -31.56
N PRO A 210 8.23 1.70 -30.63
CA PRO A 210 7.34 2.19 -29.58
C PRO A 210 6.11 2.94 -30.10
N SER A 211 6.27 3.76 -31.15
CA SER A 211 5.17 4.49 -31.79
C SER A 211 4.16 3.56 -32.48
N TYR A 212 4.63 2.46 -33.11
CA TYR A 212 3.75 1.48 -33.74
C TYR A 212 2.95 0.67 -32.71
N ALA A 213 3.56 0.29 -31.58
CA ALA A 213 2.82 -0.33 -30.48
C ALA A 213 1.71 0.61 -29.98
N CYS A 214 2.01 1.90 -29.81
CA CYS A 214 1.02 2.92 -29.44
C CYS A 214 0.14 3.44 -30.60
N SER A 215 0.15 2.77 -31.75
CA SER A 215 -0.85 2.94 -32.81
C SER A 215 -1.87 1.78 -32.82
N GLY A 216 -1.68 0.76 -31.97
CA GLY A 216 -2.37 -0.52 -32.11
C GLY A 216 -2.85 -1.17 -30.82
N GLY A 217 -2.12 -1.03 -29.70
CA GLY A 217 -2.56 -1.59 -28.41
C GLY A 217 -2.91 -3.08 -28.49
N GLY A 218 -2.07 -3.87 -29.16
CA GLY A 218 -2.32 -5.29 -29.43
C GLY A 218 -3.41 -5.60 -30.47
N SER A 219 -4.29 -4.65 -30.81
CA SER A 219 -5.41 -4.84 -31.74
C SER A 219 -5.00 -4.96 -33.22
N ILE A 220 -3.77 -4.58 -33.57
CA ILE A 220 -3.15 -4.88 -34.88
C ILE A 220 -1.89 -5.76 -34.70
N PRO A 221 -1.50 -6.58 -35.70
CA PRO A 221 -0.37 -7.51 -35.56
C PRO A 221 0.92 -6.82 -35.08
N LEU A 222 1.61 -7.43 -34.11
CA LEU A 222 2.88 -6.95 -33.54
C LEU A 222 2.83 -5.58 -32.82
N SER A 223 1.64 -5.08 -32.45
CA SER A 223 1.46 -3.80 -31.72
C SER A 223 1.34 -3.93 -30.19
N ARG A 224 1.71 -5.08 -29.62
CA ARG A 224 1.80 -5.27 -28.16
C ARG A 224 2.94 -4.43 -27.54
N GLY A 225 2.89 -4.24 -26.22
CA GLY A 225 3.91 -3.55 -25.42
C GLY A 225 3.65 -2.06 -25.15
N CYS A 226 2.57 -1.47 -25.68
CA CYS A 226 2.14 -0.11 -25.31
C CYS A 226 1.05 -0.19 -24.24
N TYR A 227 1.46 -0.10 -22.97
CA TYR A 227 0.58 -0.20 -21.80
C TYR A 227 -0.17 1.12 -21.63
N LYS A 228 -1.51 1.10 -21.69
CA LYS A 228 -2.39 2.28 -21.57
C LYS A 228 -3.26 2.19 -20.31
N ALA A 229 -3.40 3.30 -19.59
CA ALA A 229 -4.34 3.45 -18.47
C ALA A 229 -5.06 4.80 -18.54
N LYS A 230 -6.27 4.85 -17.99
CA LYS A 230 -7.13 6.04 -17.89
C LYS A 230 -6.98 6.69 -16.52
N PHE A 231 -7.05 8.01 -16.48
CA PHE A 231 -7.03 8.77 -15.22
C PHE A 231 -7.97 9.98 -15.29
N SER A 232 -8.09 10.69 -14.16
CA SER A 232 -8.86 11.92 -14.05
C SER A 232 -8.12 12.89 -13.15
N VAL A 233 -8.24 14.19 -13.43
CA VAL A 233 -7.55 15.24 -12.67
C VAL A 233 -8.51 15.84 -11.66
N PRO A 234 -8.17 15.90 -10.36
CA PRO A 234 -8.93 16.63 -9.36
C PRO A 234 -9.16 18.10 -9.77
N ALA A 235 -10.35 18.63 -9.50
CA ALA A 235 -10.67 20.02 -9.80
C ALA A 235 -9.99 20.98 -8.82
N GLY A 236 -9.23 21.95 -9.34
CA GLY A 236 -8.58 23.01 -8.59
C GLY A 236 -7.31 23.54 -9.26
N ASP A 237 -6.87 24.72 -8.84
CA ASP A 237 -5.66 25.37 -9.39
C ASP A 237 -4.34 24.83 -8.79
N GLU A 238 -4.43 24.00 -7.74
CA GLU A 238 -3.31 23.44 -7.00
C GLU A 238 -2.78 22.15 -7.63
N TRP A 239 -1.48 21.87 -7.42
CA TRP A 239 -0.86 20.63 -7.90
C TRP A 239 -1.37 19.42 -7.12
N SER A 240 -1.89 18.43 -7.85
CA SER A 240 -2.44 17.19 -7.29
C SER A 240 -1.61 15.98 -7.72
N THR A 241 -1.44 14.98 -6.84
CA THR A 241 -0.77 13.72 -7.19
C THR A 241 -1.80 12.66 -7.53
N VAL A 242 -2.01 12.43 -8.82
CA VAL A 242 -2.84 11.33 -9.32
C VAL A 242 -2.04 10.02 -9.23
N ARG A 243 -2.65 8.98 -8.65
CA ARG A 243 -2.07 7.63 -8.52
C ARG A 243 -2.75 6.69 -9.51
N ILE A 244 -1.95 6.03 -10.34
CA ILE A 244 -2.42 5.06 -11.33
C ILE A 244 -1.70 3.73 -11.07
N PRO A 245 -2.33 2.76 -10.38
CA PRO A 245 -1.70 1.48 -10.07
C PRO A 245 -1.17 0.77 -11.32
N PHE A 246 0.00 0.14 -11.26
CA PHE A 246 0.52 -0.62 -12.41
C PHE A 246 -0.42 -1.75 -12.85
N THR A 247 -1.31 -2.22 -11.98
CA THR A 247 -2.37 -3.20 -12.27
C THR A 247 -3.59 -2.63 -13.02
N SER A 248 -3.72 -1.31 -13.21
CA SER A 248 -4.78 -0.72 -14.05
C SER A 248 -4.34 -0.43 -15.48
N PHE A 249 -3.11 -0.80 -15.86
CA PHE A 249 -2.60 -0.71 -17.23
C PHE A 249 -2.84 -2.01 -18.00
N SER A 250 -3.08 -1.88 -19.30
CA SER A 250 -3.13 -3.01 -20.25
C SER A 250 -2.48 -2.63 -21.57
N ASP A 251 -1.80 -3.56 -22.23
CA ASP A 251 -1.35 -3.41 -23.62
C ASP A 251 -2.29 -4.05 -24.66
N LYS A 252 -3.52 -4.42 -24.25
CA LYS A 252 -4.66 -4.73 -25.12
C LYS A 252 -5.74 -3.64 -24.99
N TRP A 253 -5.80 -2.75 -25.98
CA TRP A 253 -6.77 -1.63 -26.03
C TRP A 253 -7.15 -1.27 -27.47
N SER A 254 -8.30 -0.60 -27.60
CA SER A 254 -8.93 -0.19 -28.87
C SER A 254 -8.30 1.09 -29.43
N PRO A 255 -7.68 1.06 -30.63
CA PRO A 255 -7.15 2.26 -31.29
C PRO A 255 -8.19 3.34 -31.64
N ALA A 256 -9.49 2.99 -31.62
CA ALA A 256 -10.58 3.91 -31.95
C ALA A 256 -11.21 4.61 -30.72
N THR A 257 -10.84 4.20 -29.49
CA THR A 257 -11.46 4.74 -28.26
C THR A 257 -10.50 4.90 -27.08
N GLY A 258 -9.29 4.34 -27.14
CA GLY A 258 -8.34 4.29 -26.03
C GLY A 258 -8.74 3.37 -24.88
N GLU A 259 -9.91 2.72 -24.94
CA GLU A 259 -10.41 1.82 -23.90
C GLU A 259 -9.79 0.41 -23.99
N GLN A 260 -9.58 -0.21 -22.84
CA GLN A 260 -8.97 -1.55 -22.75
C GLN A 260 -9.92 -2.62 -23.30
N THR A 261 -9.38 -3.53 -24.12
CA THR A 261 -10.10 -4.67 -24.71
C THR A 261 -9.84 -5.97 -23.96
N THR A 262 -8.88 -5.96 -23.03
CA THR A 262 -8.69 -6.97 -21.99
C THR A 262 -7.93 -6.30 -20.84
N THR A 263 -8.31 -6.54 -19.60
CA THR A 263 -7.72 -5.95 -18.40
C THR A 263 -6.74 -6.92 -17.71
N CYS A 264 -5.89 -6.40 -16.83
CA CYS A 264 -5.02 -7.20 -15.94
C CYS A 264 -5.78 -8.22 -15.07
N ALA A 265 -7.07 -7.99 -14.79
CA ALA A 265 -7.89 -8.90 -13.99
C ALA A 265 -8.43 -10.09 -14.80
N GLU A 266 -8.47 -9.97 -16.13
CA GLU A 266 -8.95 -11.01 -17.05
C GLU A 266 -7.81 -11.84 -17.63
N ASP A 267 -6.66 -11.22 -17.91
CA ASP A 267 -5.49 -11.88 -18.52
C ASP A 267 -4.17 -11.24 -18.06
N ALA A 268 -3.37 -11.98 -17.28
CA ALA A 268 -2.09 -11.50 -16.78
C ALA A 268 -1.03 -11.26 -17.87
N ASP A 269 -1.21 -11.77 -19.11
CA ASP A 269 -0.35 -11.49 -20.26
C ASP A 269 -0.40 -10.00 -20.68
N VAL A 270 -1.45 -9.27 -20.32
CA VAL A 270 -1.60 -7.83 -20.67
C VAL A 270 -0.97 -6.88 -19.66
N CYS A 271 -0.47 -7.40 -18.54
CA CYS A 271 0.02 -6.60 -17.43
C CYS A 271 1.45 -6.08 -17.62
N PRO A 272 1.79 -4.92 -17.01
CA PRO A 272 3.17 -4.56 -16.76
C PRO A 272 3.88 -5.61 -15.91
N THR A 273 5.18 -5.79 -16.16
CA THR A 273 6.04 -6.72 -15.44
C THR A 273 7.31 -6.00 -15.01
N ALA A 274 8.11 -6.61 -14.11
CA ALA A 274 9.42 -6.08 -13.74
C ALA A 274 10.30 -5.79 -14.98
N LYS A 275 10.19 -6.61 -16.04
CA LYS A 275 10.91 -6.42 -17.30
C LYS A 275 10.46 -5.18 -18.07
N THR A 276 9.16 -4.90 -18.13
CA THR A 276 8.67 -3.71 -18.87
C THR A 276 8.97 -2.43 -18.12
N LEU A 277 8.87 -2.46 -16.78
CA LEU A 277 9.24 -1.35 -15.90
C LEU A 277 10.76 -1.10 -15.83
N ALA A 278 11.61 -2.10 -16.10
CA ALA A 278 13.06 -1.91 -16.22
C ALA A 278 13.51 -1.27 -17.54
N GLY A 279 12.67 -1.31 -18.57
CA GLY A 279 13.07 -1.08 -19.96
C GLY A 279 12.25 -0.05 -20.72
N ILE A 280 11.53 0.85 -20.03
CA ILE A 280 10.64 1.84 -20.67
C ILE A 280 11.40 2.66 -21.74
N LYS A 281 10.87 2.64 -22.97
CA LYS A 281 11.42 3.31 -24.16
C LYS A 281 10.67 4.58 -24.57
N ARG A 282 9.41 4.70 -24.15
CA ARG A 282 8.51 5.81 -24.51
C ARG A 282 7.48 6.00 -23.41
N ILE A 283 7.12 7.26 -23.16
CA ILE A 283 5.97 7.67 -22.34
C ILE A 283 5.14 8.63 -23.17
N GLU A 284 3.81 8.53 -23.12
CA GLU A 284 2.91 9.47 -23.77
C GLU A 284 1.77 9.89 -22.85
N LEU A 285 1.35 11.15 -22.98
CA LEU A 285 0.13 11.70 -22.40
C LEU A 285 -0.88 11.86 -23.53
N TRP A 286 -2.13 11.48 -23.30
CA TRP A 286 -3.20 11.47 -24.30
C TRP A 286 -4.45 12.14 -23.77
N ALA A 287 -5.15 12.85 -24.66
CA ALA A 287 -6.57 13.11 -24.57
C ALA A 287 -7.23 12.44 -25.78
N GLU A 288 -8.08 11.44 -25.55
CA GLU A 288 -8.68 10.60 -26.59
C GLU A 288 -10.05 10.04 -26.14
N GLY A 289 -10.91 9.62 -27.07
CA GLY A 289 -12.13 8.85 -26.73
C GLY A 289 -13.14 9.56 -25.82
N ALA A 290 -13.05 10.88 -25.71
CA ALA A 290 -14.03 11.82 -25.19
C ALA A 290 -13.80 13.15 -25.91
N ASP A 291 -14.86 13.85 -26.29
CA ASP A 291 -14.82 15.17 -26.92
C ASP A 291 -14.75 16.31 -25.87
N GLY A 292 -14.38 17.50 -26.34
CA GLY A 292 -14.36 18.75 -25.55
C GLY A 292 -12.97 19.38 -25.39
N GLU A 293 -12.95 20.52 -24.67
CA GLU A 293 -11.75 21.28 -24.34
C GLU A 293 -10.81 20.48 -23.42
N VAL A 294 -9.51 20.60 -23.66
CA VAL A 294 -8.44 19.87 -22.97
C VAL A 294 -7.36 20.84 -22.51
N HIS A 295 -7.13 20.89 -21.19
CA HIS A 295 -5.99 21.54 -20.59
C HIS A 295 -5.40 20.64 -19.49
N LEU A 296 -4.13 20.28 -19.60
CA LEU A 296 -3.41 19.46 -18.63
C LEU A 296 -1.99 19.99 -18.44
N GLU A 297 -1.69 20.48 -17.24
CA GLU A 297 -0.30 20.73 -16.84
C GLU A 297 0.26 19.51 -16.10
N VAL A 298 1.51 19.14 -16.40
CA VAL A 298 2.23 18.01 -15.77
C VAL A 298 3.58 18.48 -15.25
N LYS A 299 3.76 18.47 -13.94
CA LYS A 299 4.99 18.92 -13.25
C LYS A 299 6.04 17.82 -13.14
N GLN A 300 5.61 16.58 -12.94
CA GLN A 300 6.47 15.40 -13.01
C GLN A 300 5.67 14.11 -13.18
N ILE A 301 6.33 13.11 -13.76
CA ILE A 301 5.88 11.70 -13.78
C ILE A 301 6.92 10.90 -12.99
N GLN A 302 6.46 10.10 -12.02
CA GLN A 302 7.31 9.25 -11.21
C GLN A 302 6.70 7.84 -11.14
N ALA A 303 7.49 6.84 -10.75
CA ALA A 303 6.95 5.57 -10.27
C ALA A 303 7.23 5.44 -8.78
N ALA A 304 6.26 4.97 -8.00
CA ALA A 304 6.46 4.62 -6.60
C ALA A 304 6.07 3.16 -6.38
N ALA A 305 6.83 2.44 -5.56
CA ALA A 305 6.29 1.22 -4.96
C ALA A 305 5.01 1.59 -4.18
N GLN A 306 4.13 0.62 -3.90
CA GLN A 306 3.02 0.87 -2.97
C GLN A 306 3.59 1.54 -1.72
N PRO A 307 2.98 2.62 -1.21
CA PRO A 307 3.42 3.20 0.05
C PRO A 307 3.47 2.06 1.06
N SER A 308 4.63 1.87 1.67
CA SER A 308 4.83 0.81 2.67
C SER A 308 4.12 1.22 3.95
N THR A 309 2.78 1.21 3.88
CA THR A 309 1.90 1.22 5.03
C THR A 309 2.25 0.00 5.86
N LEU A 310 3.04 0.25 6.90
CA LEU A 310 2.75 -0.35 8.20
C LEU A 310 1.27 -0.03 8.46
N LEU A 311 0.39 -0.95 8.04
CA LEU A 311 -1.05 -0.78 8.10
C LEU A 311 -1.43 -0.73 9.58
N SER A 312 -1.61 0.48 10.10
CA SER A 312 -2.11 0.68 11.47
C SER A 312 -3.41 -0.11 11.60
N THR A 313 -3.43 -1.04 12.54
CA THR A 313 -4.32 -2.21 12.58
C THR A 313 -5.81 -1.88 12.68
N ASP A 314 -6.13 -0.62 12.91
CA ASP A 314 -7.37 -0.22 13.58
C ASP A 314 -8.44 0.28 12.60
N PHE A 315 -8.06 0.62 11.36
CA PHE A 315 -9.00 1.19 10.37
C PHE A 315 -9.78 0.12 9.57
N PHE A 316 -9.30 -1.13 9.51
CA PHE A 316 -10.02 -2.24 8.86
C PHE A 316 -10.88 -3.07 9.83
N ALA A 317 -10.76 -2.85 11.14
CA ALA A 317 -11.53 -3.57 12.17
C ALA A 317 -13.06 -3.33 12.11
N ALA A 318 -13.52 -2.38 11.30
CA ALA A 318 -14.93 -1.96 11.23
C ALA A 318 -15.76 -2.59 10.10
N LEU A 319 -15.15 -3.26 9.11
CA LEU A 319 -15.84 -3.58 7.83
C LEU A 319 -15.63 -4.99 7.25
N GLN A 320 -14.91 -5.90 7.90
CA GLN A 320 -14.87 -7.33 7.50
C GLN A 320 -15.18 -8.24 8.69
N SER A 321 -15.95 -9.29 8.45
CA SER A 321 -16.57 -10.12 9.49
C SER A 321 -15.79 -11.41 9.74
N SER A 322 -15.17 -11.52 10.91
CA SER A 322 -14.80 -12.83 11.47
C SER A 322 -16.05 -13.66 11.81
N PRO A 323 -15.89 -14.98 12.07
CA PRO A 323 -16.99 -15.85 12.45
C PRO A 323 -17.80 -15.29 13.63
N PRO A 324 -19.13 -15.50 13.69
CA PRO A 324 -19.95 -15.00 14.79
C PRO A 324 -19.39 -15.49 16.14
N ALA A 325 -19.27 -14.62 17.15
CA ALA A 325 -18.48 -14.88 18.36
C ALA A 325 -18.78 -16.19 19.13
N LYS A 326 -19.98 -16.76 18.98
CA LYS A 326 -20.36 -18.10 19.49
C LYS A 326 -19.73 -19.29 18.76
N TYR A 327 -19.07 -19.05 17.64
CA TYR A 327 -18.43 -20.03 16.76
C TYR A 327 -16.93 -19.78 16.56
N MET A 328 -16.42 -18.62 16.95
CA MET A 328 -15.00 -18.23 16.85
C MET A 328 -14.12 -19.09 17.78
N SER A 329 -13.14 -19.84 17.24
CA SER A 329 -12.15 -20.60 18.04
C SER A 329 -10.84 -19.86 18.28
N CYS A 330 -10.51 -18.90 17.41
CA CYS A 330 -9.23 -18.19 17.41
C CYS A 330 -9.12 -17.13 18.52
N SER A 331 -7.92 -16.91 19.04
CA SER A 331 -7.63 -15.91 20.07
C SER A 331 -7.73 -14.46 19.59
N GLY A 332 -7.87 -14.25 18.28
CA GLY A 332 -7.98 -12.95 17.62
C GLY A 332 -8.48 -13.10 16.18
N PRO A 333 -8.69 -11.99 15.45
CA PRO A 333 -9.09 -12.03 14.05
C PRO A 333 -7.95 -12.56 13.16
N VAL A 334 -8.31 -13.21 12.05
CA VAL A 334 -7.34 -13.59 11.01
C VAL A 334 -6.67 -12.33 10.43
N GLN A 335 -5.36 -12.41 10.17
CA GLN A 335 -4.58 -11.36 9.51
C GLN A 335 -5.16 -11.07 8.12
N ARG A 336 -5.30 -9.79 7.76
CA ARG A 336 -5.89 -9.40 6.47
C ARG A 336 -4.89 -9.49 5.29
N THR A 337 -3.58 -9.58 5.56
CA THR A 337 -2.51 -9.67 4.57
C THR A 337 -1.77 -11.01 4.69
N LEU A 338 -2.42 -12.08 4.24
CA LEU A 338 -1.86 -13.42 4.20
C LEU A 338 -0.92 -13.59 3.00
N ARG A 339 0.20 -14.28 3.25
CA ARG A 339 1.25 -14.60 2.28
C ARG A 339 0.75 -15.49 1.16
N PHE A 340 1.62 -15.68 0.17
CA PHE A 340 1.44 -16.54 -0.99
C PHE A 340 0.25 -16.17 -1.91
N GLY A 341 -0.56 -15.14 -1.60
CA GLY A 341 -1.76 -14.76 -2.36
C GLY A 341 -3.08 -15.13 -1.68
N VAL A 342 -3.04 -15.76 -0.50
CA VAL A 342 -4.23 -16.28 0.20
C VAL A 342 -5.28 -15.19 0.51
N SER A 343 -4.87 -13.93 0.73
CA SER A 343 -5.82 -12.80 0.91
C SER A 343 -6.81 -12.60 -0.25
N GLY A 344 -6.55 -13.14 -1.45
CA GLY A 344 -7.51 -13.13 -2.55
C GLY A 344 -8.75 -14.02 -2.33
N ARG A 345 -8.77 -14.86 -1.28
CA ARG A 345 -9.85 -15.81 -0.97
C ARG A 345 -10.90 -15.20 -0.05
N SER A 346 -11.54 -14.14 -0.52
CA SER A 346 -12.64 -13.44 0.18
C SER A 346 -13.97 -14.23 0.21
N THR A 347 -14.14 -15.23 -0.65
CA THR A 347 -15.38 -16.03 -0.78
C THR A 347 -15.14 -17.52 -0.47
N PRO A 348 -15.42 -17.99 0.75
CA PRO A 348 -15.22 -19.39 1.14
C PRO A 348 -16.23 -20.31 0.45
N THR A 349 -15.75 -21.46 -0.04
CA THR A 349 -16.61 -22.56 -0.50
C THR A 349 -16.71 -23.62 0.60
N VAL A 350 -17.46 -23.31 1.66
CA VAL A 350 -17.67 -24.20 2.83
C VAL A 350 -19.14 -24.63 2.95
N PRO A 351 -19.45 -25.81 3.51
CA PRO A 351 -20.81 -26.35 3.59
C PRO A 351 -21.68 -25.72 4.70
N VAL A 352 -21.39 -24.47 5.10
CA VAL A 352 -22.11 -23.73 6.14
C VAL A 352 -22.35 -22.28 5.68
N VAL A 353 -23.44 -21.66 6.13
CA VAL A 353 -23.71 -20.24 5.83
C VAL A 353 -22.78 -19.36 6.66
N VAL A 354 -21.80 -18.77 6.00
CA VAL A 354 -20.89 -17.71 6.51
C VAL A 354 -21.52 -16.33 6.33
N ASN A 355 -20.87 -15.28 6.85
CA ASN A 355 -21.22 -13.90 6.51
C ASN A 355 -20.66 -13.49 5.14
N GLU A 356 -21.25 -12.47 4.52
CA GLU A 356 -20.91 -11.98 3.16
C GLU A 356 -19.45 -11.52 3.00
N ASN A 357 -18.80 -11.09 4.09
CA ASN A 357 -17.42 -10.59 4.13
C ASN A 357 -16.47 -11.49 4.97
N GLU A 358 -16.82 -12.76 5.17
CA GLU A 358 -16.03 -13.74 5.93
C GLU A 358 -15.10 -14.50 4.98
N THR A 359 -13.78 -14.40 5.16
CA THR A 359 -12.79 -14.97 4.22
C THR A 359 -12.66 -16.49 4.32
N LEU A 360 -11.97 -17.13 3.37
CA LEU A 360 -11.61 -18.56 3.46
C LEU A 360 -10.82 -18.89 4.73
N ALA A 361 -9.92 -18.01 5.16
CA ALA A 361 -9.15 -18.22 6.37
C ALA A 361 -9.95 -17.92 7.66
N ASP A 362 -10.84 -16.90 7.65
CA ASP A 362 -11.81 -16.71 8.74
C ASP A 362 -12.69 -17.97 8.91
N ALA A 363 -13.21 -18.51 7.79
CA ALA A 363 -14.09 -19.66 7.78
C ALA A 363 -13.39 -20.98 8.16
N VAL A 364 -12.26 -21.35 7.53
CA VAL A 364 -11.60 -22.65 7.75
C VAL A 364 -10.80 -22.69 9.06
N CYS A 365 -10.08 -21.61 9.38
CA CYS A 365 -9.13 -21.62 10.49
C CYS A 365 -9.77 -21.27 11.84
N CYS A 366 -10.92 -20.58 11.83
CA CYS A 366 -11.49 -19.96 13.03
C CYS A 366 -12.97 -20.25 13.30
N ASP A 367 -13.72 -20.88 12.39
CA ASP A 367 -15.13 -21.25 12.66
C ASP A 367 -15.26 -22.70 13.15
N THR A 368 -15.74 -22.88 14.39
CA THR A 368 -16.01 -24.21 14.97
C THR A 368 -17.02 -25.05 14.19
N ARG A 369 -17.86 -24.46 13.33
CA ARG A 369 -18.80 -25.15 12.43
C ARG A 369 -18.12 -25.80 11.23
N THR A 370 -16.99 -25.26 10.77
CA THR A 370 -16.24 -25.75 9.60
C THR A 370 -15.15 -26.76 9.96
N LYS A 371 -14.74 -26.84 11.24
CA LYS A 371 -13.65 -27.69 11.74
C LYS A 371 -13.57 -29.14 11.19
N PRO A 372 -14.66 -29.85 10.84
CA PRO A 372 -14.57 -31.16 10.18
C PRO A 372 -14.18 -31.14 8.69
N PHE A 373 -13.96 -29.97 8.09
CA PHE A 373 -13.69 -29.74 6.67
C PHE A 373 -12.37 -28.97 6.48
N ALA A 374 -11.73 -29.20 5.35
CA ALA A 374 -10.52 -28.50 4.91
C ALA A 374 -10.85 -27.40 3.89
N GLU A 375 -9.85 -26.58 3.56
CA GLU A 375 -9.86 -25.71 2.37
C GLU A 375 -9.92 -26.55 1.07
N PRO A 376 -10.23 -25.93 -0.09
CA PRO A 376 -10.24 -26.64 -1.36
C PRO A 376 -8.92 -27.35 -1.67
N GLN A 377 -8.99 -28.64 -2.01
CA GLN A 377 -7.82 -29.43 -2.41
C GLN A 377 -7.09 -28.75 -3.59
N PHE A 378 -5.75 -28.77 -3.56
CA PHE A 378 -4.88 -28.10 -4.53
C PHE A 378 -4.98 -26.56 -4.56
N LEU A 379 -5.51 -25.90 -3.52
CA LEU A 379 -5.51 -24.42 -3.42
C LEU A 379 -4.12 -23.81 -3.67
N PHE A 380 -3.06 -24.50 -3.23
CA PHE A 380 -1.66 -24.11 -3.44
C PHE A 380 -1.21 -24.06 -4.91
N GLU A 381 -1.93 -24.68 -5.84
CA GLU A 381 -1.64 -24.67 -7.28
C GLU A 381 -2.36 -23.58 -8.07
N ALA A 382 -3.37 -22.92 -7.47
CA ALA A 382 -4.14 -21.88 -8.16
C ALA A 382 -3.20 -20.77 -8.69
N PRO A 383 -3.36 -20.23 -9.92
CA PRO A 383 -2.33 -19.39 -10.55
C PRO A 383 -1.93 -18.13 -9.77
N ASP A 384 -2.88 -17.54 -9.06
CA ASP A 384 -2.69 -16.39 -8.16
C ASP A 384 -1.98 -16.76 -6.85
N ILE A 385 -1.97 -18.05 -6.45
CA ILE A 385 -1.28 -18.57 -5.27
C ILE A 385 0.07 -19.19 -5.64
N ALA A 386 0.08 -20.18 -6.53
CA ALA A 386 1.26 -20.82 -7.14
C ALA A 386 2.39 -21.11 -6.14
N LEU A 387 2.07 -21.69 -4.99
CA LEU A 387 2.88 -21.71 -3.77
C LEU A 387 4.38 -21.93 -4.00
N PHE A 388 4.74 -22.97 -4.76
CA PHE A 388 6.12 -23.38 -5.02
C PHE A 388 6.97 -22.37 -5.81
N SER A 389 6.37 -21.36 -6.46
CA SER A 389 7.10 -20.22 -7.06
C SER A 389 7.37 -19.07 -6.09
N LYS A 390 6.75 -19.11 -4.90
CA LYS A 390 6.80 -18.07 -3.86
C LYS A 390 7.44 -18.54 -2.54
N LEU A 391 8.04 -19.72 -2.55
CA LEU A 391 8.83 -20.25 -1.45
C LEU A 391 10.24 -19.62 -1.43
N ASP A 392 10.80 -19.50 -0.23
CA ASP A 392 12.13 -18.93 0.00
C ASP A 392 13.23 -19.80 -0.64
N THR A 393 14.37 -19.21 -0.99
CA THR A 393 15.52 -19.91 -1.58
C THR A 393 16.28 -20.76 -0.56
N GLY A 394 15.66 -21.87 -0.15
CA GLY A 394 16.13 -22.75 0.91
C GLY A 394 14.95 -23.28 1.72
N VAL A 395 14.89 -22.94 3.01
CA VAL A 395 13.82 -23.35 3.93
C VAL A 395 12.83 -22.20 4.13
N THR A 396 11.59 -22.38 3.67
CA THR A 396 10.49 -21.44 3.95
C THR A 396 9.95 -21.67 5.35
N THR A 397 9.72 -20.60 6.10
CA THR A 397 8.95 -20.66 7.35
C THR A 397 7.49 -20.28 7.08
N PHE A 398 6.55 -21.06 7.59
CA PHE A 398 5.11 -20.85 7.52
C PHE A 398 4.61 -20.39 8.89
N TYR A 399 3.68 -19.43 8.92
CA TYR A 399 3.25 -18.76 10.16
C TYR A 399 1.73 -18.82 10.32
N ASP A 400 1.29 -18.77 11.58
CA ASP A 400 -0.12 -18.75 11.96
C ASP A 400 -0.88 -17.57 11.33
N SER A 401 -1.93 -17.85 10.56
CA SER A 401 -2.75 -16.84 9.89
C SER A 401 -3.52 -15.89 10.83
N VAL A 402 -3.54 -16.13 12.13
CA VAL A 402 -4.07 -15.22 13.16
C VAL A 402 -2.94 -14.45 13.83
N CYS A 403 -2.00 -15.16 14.47
CA CYS A 403 -1.06 -14.55 15.42
C CYS A 403 0.40 -14.47 14.96
N GLY A 404 0.72 -14.96 13.76
CA GLY A 404 2.07 -14.85 13.18
C GLY A 404 3.16 -15.71 13.83
N LEU A 405 2.83 -16.60 14.76
CA LEU A 405 3.79 -17.55 15.31
C LEU A 405 4.30 -18.50 14.21
N PRO A 406 5.59 -18.86 14.17
CA PRO A 406 6.11 -19.84 13.22
C PRO A 406 5.59 -21.24 13.57
N LEU A 407 4.96 -21.90 12.60
CA LEU A 407 4.31 -23.21 12.75
C LEU A 407 5.09 -24.32 12.06
N PHE A 408 5.55 -24.09 10.83
CA PHE A 408 6.29 -25.08 10.05
C PHE A 408 7.49 -24.46 9.33
N ARG A 409 8.50 -25.27 9.03
CA ARG A 409 9.71 -24.89 8.30
C ARG A 409 10.04 -25.98 7.29
N ALA A 410 9.86 -25.73 5.99
CA ALA A 410 10.04 -26.74 4.95
C ALA A 410 10.74 -26.19 3.69
N PRO A 411 11.48 -27.05 2.97
CA PRO A 411 11.82 -28.44 3.30
C PRO A 411 12.90 -28.51 4.41
N VAL A 412 12.82 -29.51 5.30
CA VAL A 412 13.91 -29.84 6.24
C VAL A 412 14.16 -31.34 6.24
N ASN A 413 15.44 -31.73 6.20
CA ASN A 413 15.92 -33.12 6.03
C ASN A 413 15.42 -33.84 4.76
N ARG A 414 14.91 -33.07 3.78
CA ARG A 414 14.56 -33.48 2.41
C ARG A 414 14.78 -32.34 1.43
N THR A 415 14.63 -32.61 0.14
CA THR A 415 14.67 -31.58 -0.93
C THR A 415 13.32 -30.89 -1.11
N LEU A 416 13.35 -29.73 -1.80
CA LEU A 416 12.13 -29.02 -2.21
C LEU A 416 11.27 -29.86 -3.18
N ALA A 417 11.90 -30.72 -3.99
CA ALA A 417 11.19 -31.63 -4.90
C ALA A 417 10.38 -32.69 -4.12
N GLU A 418 10.94 -33.23 -3.04
CA GLU A 418 10.25 -34.21 -2.18
C GLU A 418 9.14 -33.57 -1.35
N PHE A 419 9.33 -32.35 -0.84
CA PHE A 419 8.24 -31.58 -0.19
C PHE A 419 7.11 -31.25 -1.18
N LYS A 420 7.45 -30.89 -2.42
CA LYS A 420 6.46 -30.68 -3.48
C LYS A 420 5.71 -31.96 -3.82
N ALA A 421 6.40 -33.09 -3.97
CA ALA A 421 5.77 -34.39 -4.28
C ALA A 421 4.79 -34.82 -3.18
N ASP A 422 5.20 -34.79 -1.90
CA ASP A 422 4.36 -35.11 -0.73
C ASP A 422 3.10 -34.22 -0.67
N THR A 423 3.26 -32.93 -0.96
CA THR A 423 2.15 -31.96 -1.03
C THR A 423 1.22 -32.20 -2.23
N GLN A 424 1.75 -32.60 -3.39
CA GLN A 424 0.96 -32.91 -4.59
C GLN A 424 0.28 -34.29 -4.52
N GLU A 425 0.87 -35.28 -3.86
CA GLU A 425 0.25 -36.60 -3.65
C GLU A 425 -1.00 -36.51 -2.78
N HIS A 426 -0.97 -35.66 -1.75
CA HIS A 426 -2.04 -35.54 -0.77
C HIS A 426 -3.01 -34.38 -1.05
N GLY A 427 -2.59 -33.36 -1.80
CA GLY A 427 -3.44 -32.24 -2.22
C GLY A 427 -3.57 -31.08 -1.21
N TRP A 428 -2.78 -31.11 -0.12
CA TRP A 428 -2.54 -30.00 0.81
C TRP A 428 -1.08 -30.02 1.30
N PRO A 429 -0.49 -28.87 1.67
CA PRO A 429 0.83 -28.76 2.28
C PRO A 429 1.10 -29.85 3.34
N SER A 430 2.00 -30.78 3.02
CA SER A 430 2.25 -31.98 3.81
C SER A 430 3.65 -31.94 4.44
N PHE A 431 3.69 -31.82 5.77
CA PHE A 431 4.90 -31.64 6.57
C PHE A 431 5.27 -32.92 7.33
N ARG A 432 6.57 -33.11 7.57
CA ARG A 432 7.17 -34.27 8.26
C ARG A 432 7.84 -33.83 9.58
N PRO A 433 8.19 -34.72 10.53
CA PRO A 433 8.53 -34.35 11.91
C PRO A 433 9.62 -33.27 12.09
N ALA A 434 10.63 -33.24 11.22
CA ALA A 434 11.73 -32.26 11.30
C ALA A 434 11.33 -30.83 10.85
N GLU A 435 10.12 -30.68 10.30
CA GLU A 435 9.59 -29.44 9.75
C GLU A 435 8.56 -28.78 10.68
N VAL A 436 8.17 -29.43 11.78
CA VAL A 436 7.15 -28.95 12.73
C VAL A 436 7.79 -28.10 13.83
N VAL A 437 7.30 -26.89 14.03
CA VAL A 437 7.64 -26.06 15.20
C VAL A 437 6.77 -26.51 16.37
N THR A 438 7.16 -27.61 17.00
CA THR A 438 6.43 -28.27 18.12
C THR A 438 6.25 -27.37 19.35
N GLU A 439 7.00 -26.27 19.44
CA GLU A 439 6.75 -25.24 20.44
C GLU A 439 5.39 -24.55 20.23
N ASN A 440 4.96 -24.34 18.97
CA ASN A 440 3.75 -23.57 18.63
C ASN A 440 2.60 -24.42 18.06
N VAL A 441 2.91 -25.57 17.47
CA VAL A 441 1.93 -26.52 16.91
C VAL A 441 1.50 -27.53 17.97
N ILE A 442 0.18 -27.60 18.21
CA ILE A 442 -0.47 -28.56 19.09
C ILE A 442 -1.10 -29.64 18.21
N THR A 443 -0.79 -30.91 18.48
CA THR A 443 -1.34 -32.08 17.77
C THR A 443 -2.12 -32.94 18.74
N ASP A 444 -3.39 -33.20 18.45
CA ASP A 444 -4.19 -34.19 19.16
C ASP A 444 -4.22 -35.50 18.35
N GLU A 445 -3.36 -36.45 18.74
CA GLU A 445 -3.28 -37.77 18.07
C GLU A 445 -4.55 -38.63 18.27
N THR A 446 -5.46 -38.25 19.18
CA THR A 446 -6.72 -38.99 19.42
C THR A 446 -7.82 -38.58 18.46
N THR A 447 -7.91 -37.28 18.13
CA THR A 447 -8.90 -36.76 17.16
C THR A 447 -8.32 -36.53 15.77
N GLY A 448 -7.00 -36.52 15.62
CA GLY A 448 -6.31 -36.14 14.39
C GLY A 448 -6.28 -34.64 14.14
N TYR A 449 -6.85 -33.79 15.00
CA TYR A 449 -6.84 -32.34 14.79
C TYR A 449 -5.49 -31.71 15.14
N VAL A 450 -5.10 -30.72 14.34
CA VAL A 450 -3.95 -29.86 14.60
C VAL A 450 -4.42 -28.41 14.80
N THR A 451 -3.89 -27.76 15.82
CA THR A 451 -4.16 -26.35 16.13
C THR A 451 -2.87 -25.65 16.53
N SER A 452 -2.85 -24.33 16.52
CA SER A 452 -1.76 -23.56 17.14
C SER A 452 -2.03 -23.25 18.61
N ARG A 453 -1.04 -22.66 19.29
CA ARG A 453 -1.24 -21.99 20.59
C ARG A 453 -2.22 -20.81 20.57
N CYS A 454 -2.56 -20.30 19.39
CA CYS A 454 -3.47 -19.16 19.21
C CYS A 454 -4.92 -19.58 18.94
N GLY A 455 -5.25 -20.88 19.08
CA GLY A 455 -6.60 -21.41 18.83
C GLY A 455 -6.97 -21.55 17.36
N THR A 456 -6.06 -21.17 16.46
CA THR A 456 -6.16 -21.36 15.01
C THR A 456 -6.19 -22.86 14.69
N HIS A 457 -7.20 -23.32 13.96
CA HIS A 457 -7.17 -24.66 13.37
C HIS A 457 -6.25 -24.65 12.15
N LEU A 458 -5.43 -25.70 12.00
CA LEU A 458 -4.37 -25.75 10.99
C LEU A 458 -4.54 -26.91 9.98
N GLY A 459 -5.55 -27.76 10.17
CA GLY A 459 -5.74 -29.01 9.42
C GLY A 459 -5.51 -30.25 10.27
N SER A 460 -5.05 -31.34 9.63
CA SER A 460 -5.09 -32.70 10.22
C SER A 460 -3.72 -33.39 10.33
N TYR A 461 -3.54 -34.17 11.38
CA TYR A 461 -2.45 -35.12 11.59
C TYR A 461 -2.87 -36.48 11.04
N LEU A 462 -2.20 -36.92 9.96
CA LEU A 462 -2.62 -38.07 9.16
C LEU A 462 -1.40 -38.97 8.84
N PRO A 463 -0.87 -39.72 9.82
CA PRO A 463 0.25 -40.63 9.61
C PRO A 463 0.02 -41.63 8.47
N ASP A 464 1.09 -41.93 7.74
CA ASP A 464 1.09 -42.81 6.57
C ASP A 464 2.20 -43.87 6.65
N SER A 465 2.46 -44.58 5.55
CA SER A 465 3.51 -45.60 5.46
C SER A 465 4.95 -45.05 5.56
N GLN A 466 5.14 -43.73 5.44
CA GLN A 466 6.41 -43.04 5.66
C GLN A 466 6.53 -42.47 7.08
N GLY A 467 5.45 -42.51 7.87
CA GLY A 467 5.41 -42.13 9.28
C GLY A 467 4.48 -40.95 9.58
N PRO A 468 4.74 -40.19 10.66
CA PRO A 468 3.93 -39.02 11.02
C PRO A 468 3.91 -37.96 9.92
N ARG A 469 2.72 -37.38 9.67
CA ARG A 469 2.49 -36.33 8.66
C ARG A 469 1.45 -35.33 9.13
N TRP A 470 1.71 -34.05 8.88
CA TRP A 470 0.79 -32.94 9.12
C TRP A 470 0.31 -32.40 7.78
N CYS A 471 -0.98 -32.58 7.50
CA CYS A 471 -1.67 -32.24 6.26
C CYS A 471 -2.46 -30.94 6.49
N MET A 472 -1.84 -29.80 6.17
CA MET A 472 -2.23 -28.48 6.67
C MET A 472 -2.94 -27.62 5.63
N ASP A 473 -3.96 -26.89 6.06
CA ASP A 473 -4.64 -25.88 5.25
C ASP A 473 -3.70 -24.68 5.02
N LEU A 474 -3.35 -24.41 3.76
CA LEU A 474 -2.47 -23.29 3.38
C LEU A 474 -3.01 -21.97 3.93
N SER A 475 -4.34 -21.78 3.88
CA SER A 475 -5.02 -20.59 4.39
C SER A 475 -4.81 -20.34 5.89
N CYS A 476 -4.45 -21.36 6.67
CA CYS A 476 -4.21 -21.28 8.11
C CYS A 476 -2.72 -21.18 8.50
N ILE A 477 -1.81 -21.45 7.56
CA ILE A 477 -0.35 -21.37 7.71
C ILE A 477 0.30 -20.28 6.83
N ALA A 478 -0.52 -19.40 6.25
CA ALA A 478 -0.12 -18.29 5.37
C ALA A 478 0.03 -16.95 6.10
N GLY A 479 0.11 -16.92 7.43
CA GLY A 479 0.38 -15.70 8.18
C GLY A 479 1.70 -15.03 7.78
N ALA A 480 1.79 -13.73 8.00
CA ALA A 480 3.05 -13.02 8.21
C ALA A 480 3.51 -13.17 9.66
N ALA A 481 4.81 -13.00 9.91
CA ALA A 481 5.32 -12.81 11.27
C ALA A 481 4.84 -11.46 11.83
N VAL A 482 4.59 -11.42 13.14
CA VAL A 482 4.08 -10.26 13.91
C VAL A 482 4.98 -10.01 15.11
#